data_AF-A0A6I3LVZ9-F1
#
_entry.id   AF-A0A6I3LVZ9-F1
#
_cell.length_a   1.000
_cell.length_b   1.000
_cell.length_c   1.000
_cell.angle_alpha   90.00
_cell.angle_beta   90.00
_cell.angle_gamma   90.00
#
_symmetry.space_group_name_H-M   'P 1'
#
loop_
_entity.id
_entity.type
_entity.pdbx_description
1 polymer ?
#
loop_
_entity_poly.entity_id
_entity_poly.type
_entity_poly.pdbx_seq_one_letter_code
_entity_poly.pdbx_strand_id
1 'polypeptide(L)'
;MRSFFLLLLFCLAISCMKKQKEFENFTDKGSSYQGFDAVKHNPKITDLEGTWSISELIESVETKEYWLYPNNGEQIRSGNYISLHPDQTFVSGYTAFCGNDCFTNTKGKYKIIDKNYICFYLEKITKSGDCSGNFTPNRDLGLYYYYKKDSIFCLLKSNGNLEQDKKNVQYRDLVTAKRAEVQKFYRSDSYNSSMFNWKRTDYTDEIAIVAFCMAENKIKNYELLYYDKGDRYCTMAMALVKIKGEFCYVIYNTGGNPMVSLYDDSKVLQTDKWMNQIDDDKSLNVKSFRVKNRPNESPFDKKTITVVKKENEIYKVTYVNYPKDLEHFYVFTLNVYFQNSKPIYFDYESAAVRKNDNYAPKLGLYILDWENNKVLVKNINGGGTYLAINWMKKEIDRIMDEIKTKNL
;
A
#
# COMPACT_ATOMS: atom_id res chain seq x y z
N MET A 1 33.72 -7.88 -21.13
CA MET A 1 32.99 -8.53 -20.00
C MET A 1 31.63 -7.91 -19.68
N ARG A 2 31.43 -6.57 -19.73
CA ARG A 2 30.10 -5.95 -19.51
C ARG A 2 29.03 -6.30 -20.58
N SER A 3 29.38 -6.39 -21.86
CA SER A 3 28.41 -6.75 -22.91
C SER A 3 27.94 -8.21 -22.88
N PHE A 4 28.77 -9.13 -22.35
CA PHE A 4 28.38 -10.53 -22.20
C PHE A 4 27.38 -10.74 -21.05
N PHE A 5 27.44 -9.90 -20.01
CA PHE A 5 26.51 -9.93 -18.88
C PHE A 5 25.11 -9.42 -19.28
N LEU A 6 25.05 -8.39 -20.12
CA LEU A 6 23.79 -7.87 -20.69
C LEU A 6 23.12 -8.87 -21.63
N LEU A 7 23.89 -9.59 -22.45
CA LEU A 7 23.36 -10.63 -23.33
C LEU A 7 22.82 -11.85 -22.54
N LEU A 8 23.50 -12.24 -21.46
CA LEU A 8 23.06 -13.35 -20.60
C LEU A 8 21.77 -13.02 -19.84
N LEU A 9 21.63 -11.77 -19.35
CA LEU A 9 20.39 -11.25 -18.75
C LEU A 9 19.24 -11.24 -19.78
N PHE A 10 19.52 -10.86 -21.03
CA PHE A 10 18.53 -10.88 -22.11
C PHE A 10 18.10 -12.32 -22.46
N CYS A 11 19.03 -13.27 -22.54
CA CYS A 11 18.71 -14.67 -22.83
C CYS A 11 17.98 -15.39 -21.67
N LEU A 12 18.30 -15.05 -20.42
CA LEU A 12 17.59 -15.57 -19.24
C LEU A 12 16.17 -14.97 -19.14
N ALA A 13 15.99 -13.70 -19.48
CA ALA A 13 14.66 -13.08 -19.59
C ALA A 13 13.81 -13.77 -20.68
N ILE A 14 14.38 -14.07 -21.86
CA ILE A 14 13.67 -14.77 -22.95
C ILE A 14 13.32 -16.23 -22.58
N SER A 15 14.18 -16.91 -21.82
CA SER A 15 13.91 -18.27 -21.35
C SER A 15 12.84 -18.33 -20.24
N CYS A 16 12.77 -17.32 -19.37
CA CYS A 16 11.64 -17.18 -18.42
C CYS A 16 10.35 -16.80 -19.16
N MET A 17 10.43 -15.91 -20.17
CA MET A 17 9.29 -15.57 -21.03
C MET A 17 8.70 -16.78 -21.77
N LYS A 18 9.52 -17.78 -22.16
CA LYS A 18 9.01 -19.00 -22.82
C LYS A 18 8.14 -19.88 -21.92
N LYS A 19 8.28 -19.82 -20.60
CA LYS A 19 7.34 -20.46 -19.64
C LYS A 19 6.24 -19.51 -19.17
N GLN A 20 6.43 -18.20 -19.32
CA GLN A 20 5.40 -17.17 -19.17
C GLN A 20 4.59 -16.90 -20.45
N LYS A 21 4.76 -17.70 -21.51
CA LYS A 21 3.91 -17.65 -22.72
C LYS A 21 2.45 -18.04 -22.48
N GLU A 22 2.09 -18.37 -21.24
CA GLU A 22 0.70 -18.44 -20.78
C GLU A 22 0.13 -17.09 -20.34
N PHE A 23 0.95 -16.05 -20.26
CA PHE A 23 0.55 -14.66 -20.00
C PHE A 23 0.69 -13.76 -21.23
N GLU A 24 1.12 -14.31 -22.38
CA GLU A 24 0.76 -13.73 -23.67
C GLU A 24 -0.76 -13.84 -23.75
N ASN A 25 -1.42 -12.71 -23.47
CA ASN A 25 -2.81 -12.40 -23.69
C ASN A 25 -3.76 -12.53 -22.48
N PHE A 26 -4.09 -11.37 -21.87
CA PHE A 26 -5.48 -11.07 -21.46
C PHE A 26 -6.44 -10.95 -22.69
N THR A 27 -6.05 -11.57 -23.81
CA THR A 27 -6.82 -11.82 -25.03
C THR A 27 -7.07 -13.33 -25.18
N ASP A 28 -8.32 -13.72 -24.92
CA ASP A 28 -9.04 -14.88 -25.48
C ASP A 28 -8.55 -16.33 -25.28
N LYS A 29 -7.37 -16.64 -24.75
CA LYS A 29 -7.04 -18.05 -24.47
C LYS A 29 -7.76 -18.53 -23.20
N GLY A 30 -8.95 -19.10 -23.40
CA GLY A 30 -9.80 -19.67 -22.35
C GLY A 30 -10.98 -18.78 -21.94
N SER A 31 -11.21 -17.67 -22.62
CA SER A 31 -12.41 -16.87 -22.42
C SER A 31 -13.64 -17.64 -22.92
N SER A 32 -14.66 -17.80 -22.08
CA SER A 32 -15.96 -18.31 -22.55
C SER A 32 -16.83 -17.20 -23.13
N TYR A 33 -16.39 -15.94 -23.04
CA TYR A 33 -17.09 -14.80 -23.61
C TYR A 33 -16.84 -14.72 -25.12
N GLN A 34 -17.90 -14.88 -25.91
CA GLN A 34 -17.85 -14.90 -27.38
C GLN A 34 -18.14 -13.53 -28.01
N GLY A 35 -18.09 -12.46 -27.21
CA GLY A 35 -18.39 -11.09 -27.65
C GLY A 35 -19.83 -10.65 -27.41
N PHE A 36 -20.04 -9.34 -27.50
CA PHE A 36 -21.28 -8.67 -27.12
C PHE A 36 -22.49 -9.20 -27.88
N ASP A 37 -22.35 -9.45 -29.18
CA ASP A 37 -23.46 -9.90 -30.03
C ASP A 37 -23.88 -11.35 -29.78
N ALA A 38 -22.96 -12.18 -29.28
CA ALA A 38 -23.20 -13.60 -29.01
C ALA A 38 -23.99 -13.85 -27.72
N VAL A 39 -23.99 -12.89 -26.79
CA VAL A 39 -24.66 -13.02 -25.49
C VAL A 39 -26.05 -12.37 -25.49
N LYS A 40 -26.94 -12.87 -24.64
CA LYS A 40 -28.31 -12.35 -24.48
C LYS A 40 -28.48 -11.66 -23.14
N HIS A 41 -29.16 -10.52 -23.14
CA HIS A 41 -29.59 -9.86 -21.93
C HIS A 41 -30.67 -10.71 -21.23
N ASN A 42 -30.59 -10.80 -19.90
CA ASN A 42 -31.55 -11.44 -19.03
C ASN A 42 -32.48 -10.38 -18.42
N PRO A 43 -33.68 -10.16 -18.98
CA PRO A 43 -34.56 -9.06 -18.57
C PRO A 43 -35.19 -9.25 -17.19
N LYS A 44 -34.94 -10.39 -16.52
CA LYS A 44 -35.41 -10.64 -15.15
C LYS A 44 -34.49 -10.03 -14.09
N ILE A 45 -33.32 -9.56 -14.47
CA ILE A 45 -32.32 -9.02 -13.57
C ILE A 45 -32.20 -7.52 -13.85
N THR A 46 -32.65 -6.71 -12.91
CA THR A 46 -32.77 -5.24 -13.05
C THR A 46 -32.06 -4.50 -11.92
N ASP A 47 -31.24 -5.18 -11.11
CA ASP A 47 -30.63 -4.66 -9.89
C ASP A 47 -29.59 -3.56 -10.14
N LEU A 48 -28.98 -3.58 -11.32
CA LEU A 48 -28.05 -2.56 -11.81
C LEU A 48 -28.75 -1.41 -12.58
N GLU A 49 -30.02 -1.54 -12.95
CA GLU A 49 -30.73 -0.46 -13.67
C GLU A 49 -30.84 0.80 -12.80
N GLY A 50 -30.72 1.96 -13.44
CA GLY A 50 -30.75 3.26 -12.77
C GLY A 50 -29.43 4.04 -12.90
N THR A 51 -29.33 5.13 -12.14
CA THR A 51 -28.17 6.03 -12.17
C THR A 51 -27.29 5.84 -10.94
N TRP A 52 -26.00 5.63 -11.17
CA TRP A 52 -24.98 5.39 -10.17
C TRP A 52 -23.87 6.42 -10.31
N SER A 53 -23.26 6.80 -9.20
CA SER A 53 -21.91 7.40 -9.27
C SER A 53 -20.93 6.30 -9.60
N ILE A 54 -19.97 6.56 -10.49
CA ILE A 54 -19.00 5.54 -10.94
C ILE A 54 -17.56 5.98 -10.65
N SER A 55 -16.67 5.05 -10.30
CA SER A 55 -15.25 5.36 -10.04
C SER A 55 -14.53 5.94 -11.26
N GLU A 56 -14.86 5.45 -12.46
CA GLU A 56 -14.23 5.81 -13.73
C GLU A 56 -15.26 5.75 -14.86
N LEU A 57 -15.08 6.56 -15.91
CA LEU A 57 -15.99 6.56 -17.04
C LEU A 57 -15.86 5.28 -17.88
N ILE A 58 -16.98 4.85 -18.48
CA ILE A 58 -16.97 3.75 -19.44
C ILE A 58 -16.41 4.26 -20.77
N GLU A 59 -15.09 4.24 -20.94
CA GLU A 59 -14.41 4.80 -22.12
C GLU A 59 -13.35 3.89 -22.78
N SER A 60 -12.83 2.89 -22.06
CA SER A 60 -11.67 2.12 -22.51
C SER A 60 -11.78 0.62 -22.20
N VAL A 61 -11.16 -0.20 -23.04
CA VAL A 61 -10.99 -1.65 -22.81
C VAL A 61 -9.98 -1.95 -21.69
N GLU A 62 -9.09 -0.99 -21.43
CA GLU A 62 -7.99 -1.09 -20.45
C GLU A 62 -8.48 -0.99 -19.01
N THR A 63 -9.67 -0.46 -18.78
CA THR A 63 -10.23 -0.31 -17.43
C THR A 63 -10.67 -1.68 -16.91
N LYS A 64 -9.99 -2.11 -15.84
CA LYS A 64 -10.15 -3.45 -15.26
C LYS A 64 -11.23 -3.53 -14.18
N GLU A 65 -11.60 -2.41 -13.58
CA GLU A 65 -12.51 -2.39 -12.44
C GLU A 65 -13.38 -1.12 -12.44
N TYR A 66 -14.66 -1.26 -12.10
CA TYR A 66 -15.57 -0.15 -11.86
C TYR A 66 -16.32 -0.33 -10.54
N TRP A 67 -16.56 0.79 -9.87
CA TRP A 67 -17.34 0.85 -8.62
C TRP A 67 -18.55 1.73 -8.84
N LEU A 68 -19.73 1.20 -8.58
CA LEU A 68 -21.01 1.85 -8.75
C LEU A 68 -21.58 2.13 -7.36
N TYR A 69 -21.60 3.39 -6.98
CA TYR A 69 -22.08 3.86 -5.69
C TYR A 69 -23.53 4.33 -5.80
N PRO A 70 -24.37 4.08 -4.77
CA PRO A 70 -25.72 4.61 -4.74
C PRO A 70 -25.72 6.11 -4.95
N ASN A 71 -26.59 6.57 -5.83
CA ASN A 71 -26.77 7.99 -6.07
C ASN A 71 -27.93 8.50 -5.21
N ASN A 72 -27.63 9.40 -4.28
CA ASN A 72 -28.61 9.92 -3.32
C ASN A 72 -29.45 11.10 -3.89
N GLY A 73 -29.52 11.26 -5.22
CA GLY A 73 -30.28 12.32 -5.90
C GLY A 73 -29.63 13.71 -5.86
N GLU A 74 -28.86 14.04 -4.81
CA GLU A 74 -28.08 15.30 -4.73
C GLU A 74 -26.69 15.21 -5.39
N GLN A 75 -26.22 14.00 -5.72
CA GLN A 75 -24.83 13.71 -6.12
C GLN A 75 -24.51 13.82 -7.63
N ILE A 76 -25.47 14.02 -8.53
CA ILE A 76 -25.15 14.28 -9.96
C ILE A 76 -24.57 15.69 -10.16
N ARG A 77 -24.50 16.51 -9.11
CA ARG A 77 -24.00 17.89 -9.21
C ARG A 77 -22.52 17.98 -9.61
N SER A 78 -21.70 16.96 -9.31
CA SER A 78 -20.31 16.88 -9.78
C SER A 78 -19.73 15.48 -9.63
N GLY A 79 -19.01 15.00 -10.65
CA GLY A 79 -18.29 13.73 -10.65
C GLY A 79 -18.67 12.82 -11.83
N ASN A 80 -18.13 11.60 -11.81
CA ASN A 80 -18.42 10.58 -12.79
C ASN A 80 -19.76 9.87 -12.46
N TYR A 81 -20.59 9.65 -13.47
CA TYR A 81 -21.83 8.89 -13.34
C TYR A 81 -22.00 7.88 -14.47
N ILE A 82 -22.89 6.90 -14.24
CA ILE A 82 -23.42 5.99 -15.25
C ILE A 82 -24.92 5.82 -15.05
N SER A 83 -25.68 5.86 -16.12
CA SER A 83 -27.10 5.51 -16.17
C SER A 83 -27.27 4.27 -17.03
N LEU A 84 -27.78 3.19 -16.44
CA LEU A 84 -28.15 1.95 -17.11
C LEU A 84 -29.66 1.94 -17.32
N HIS A 85 -30.09 2.08 -18.56
CA HIS A 85 -31.50 2.20 -18.92
C HIS A 85 -32.13 0.82 -19.18
N PRO A 86 -33.44 0.62 -18.90
CA PRO A 86 -34.12 -0.65 -19.15
C PRO A 86 -34.13 -1.10 -20.63
N ASP A 87 -33.91 -0.18 -21.57
CA ASP A 87 -33.80 -0.46 -23.01
C ASP A 87 -32.41 -0.97 -23.44
N GLN A 88 -31.57 -1.38 -22.48
CA GLN A 88 -30.21 -1.89 -22.67
C GLN A 88 -29.22 -0.84 -23.19
N THR A 89 -29.55 0.44 -23.12
CA THR A 89 -28.61 1.53 -23.39
C THR A 89 -27.98 2.06 -22.12
N PHE A 90 -26.77 2.63 -22.24
CA PHE A 90 -26.16 3.36 -21.14
C PHE A 90 -25.67 4.73 -21.57
N VAL A 91 -25.62 5.63 -20.59
CA VAL A 91 -24.90 6.90 -20.68
C VAL A 91 -23.94 6.97 -19.49
N SER A 92 -22.67 7.26 -19.72
CA SER A 92 -21.71 7.57 -18.65
C SER A 92 -21.09 8.92 -18.91
N GLY A 93 -20.87 9.72 -17.89
CA GLY A 93 -20.32 11.06 -18.10
C GLY A 93 -19.73 11.68 -16.85
N TYR A 94 -19.01 12.77 -17.07
CA TYR A 94 -18.48 13.63 -16.02
C TYR A 94 -19.25 14.95 -15.96
N THR A 95 -19.68 15.34 -14.77
CA THR A 95 -20.26 16.66 -14.50
C THR A 95 -19.39 17.44 -13.51
N ALA A 96 -19.43 18.77 -13.60
CA ALA A 96 -18.79 19.67 -12.65
C ALA A 96 -19.62 20.95 -12.52
N PHE A 97 -19.49 21.65 -11.39
CA PHE A 97 -20.23 22.89 -11.13
C PHE A 97 -19.80 24.07 -12.02
N CYS A 98 -18.56 24.04 -12.52
CA CYS A 98 -17.95 25.10 -13.33
C CYS A 98 -17.76 24.62 -14.77
N GLY A 99 -18.16 25.43 -15.75
CA GLY A 99 -18.13 25.10 -17.19
C GLY A 99 -16.74 25.04 -17.84
N ASN A 100 -15.67 24.95 -17.05
CA ASN A 100 -14.28 25.12 -17.48
C ASN A 100 -13.50 23.80 -17.39
N ASP A 101 -14.19 22.66 -17.46
CA ASP A 101 -13.58 21.33 -17.36
C ASP A 101 -13.70 20.59 -18.69
N CYS A 102 -12.96 19.47 -18.82
CA CYS A 102 -13.17 18.52 -19.90
C CYS A 102 -14.38 17.62 -19.60
N PHE A 103 -15.53 17.95 -20.15
CA PHE A 103 -16.76 17.17 -20.01
C PHE A 103 -16.77 16.02 -21.01
N THR A 104 -16.43 14.82 -20.55
CA THR A 104 -16.51 13.59 -21.33
C THR A 104 -17.85 12.90 -21.08
N ASN A 105 -18.53 12.51 -22.15
CA ASN A 105 -19.76 11.72 -22.11
C ASN A 105 -19.68 10.56 -23.09
N THR A 106 -19.92 9.35 -22.61
CA THR A 106 -19.96 8.13 -23.39
C THR A 106 -21.37 7.56 -23.48
N LYS A 107 -21.66 6.88 -24.58
CA LYS A 107 -22.94 6.21 -24.84
C LYS A 107 -22.69 4.85 -25.45
N GLY A 108 -23.55 3.90 -25.13
CA GLY A 108 -23.49 2.58 -25.73
C GLY A 108 -24.59 1.66 -25.23
N LYS A 109 -24.31 0.36 -25.31
CA LYS A 109 -25.22 -0.70 -24.90
C LYS A 109 -24.62 -1.56 -23.81
N TYR A 110 -25.47 -2.20 -23.02
CA TYR A 110 -25.04 -3.18 -22.03
C TYR A 110 -25.95 -4.40 -22.04
N LYS A 111 -25.45 -5.55 -21.57
CA LYS A 111 -26.25 -6.75 -21.35
C LYS A 111 -25.90 -7.36 -20.00
N ILE A 112 -26.90 -7.52 -19.13
CA ILE A 112 -26.79 -8.35 -17.93
C ILE A 112 -27.07 -9.78 -18.38
N ILE A 113 -26.10 -10.67 -18.26
CA ILE A 113 -26.19 -12.04 -18.78
C ILE A 113 -26.84 -12.94 -17.74
N ASP A 114 -26.38 -12.84 -16.50
CA ASP A 114 -26.90 -13.55 -15.34
C ASP A 114 -26.60 -12.75 -14.06
N LYS A 115 -26.77 -13.38 -12.89
CA LYS A 115 -26.52 -12.75 -11.59
C LYS A 115 -25.05 -12.44 -11.28
N ASN A 116 -24.13 -12.81 -12.17
CA ASN A 116 -22.68 -12.66 -12.01
C ASN A 116 -22.08 -11.78 -13.10
N TYR A 117 -22.70 -11.66 -14.27
CA TYR A 117 -22.03 -11.11 -15.44
C TYR A 117 -22.80 -10.00 -16.15
N ILE A 118 -22.05 -8.95 -16.51
CA ILE A 118 -22.49 -7.85 -17.36
C ILE A 118 -21.43 -7.58 -18.44
N CYS A 119 -21.83 -7.17 -19.63
CA CYS A 119 -20.90 -6.67 -20.66
C CYS A 119 -21.37 -5.34 -21.24
N PHE A 120 -20.42 -4.59 -21.81
CA PHE A 120 -20.64 -3.27 -22.38
C PHE A 120 -20.15 -3.20 -23.83
N TYR A 121 -20.88 -2.47 -24.66
CA TYR A 121 -20.47 -2.09 -26.00
C TYR A 121 -20.49 -0.58 -26.12
N LEU A 122 -19.32 0.02 -26.36
CA LEU A 122 -19.15 1.46 -26.44
C LEU A 122 -19.38 1.93 -27.88
N GLU A 123 -20.40 2.77 -28.06
CA GLU A 123 -20.77 3.29 -29.38
C GLU A 123 -20.16 4.65 -29.65
N LYS A 124 -20.20 5.55 -28.66
CA LYS A 124 -19.84 6.97 -28.85
C LYS A 124 -19.15 7.58 -27.63
N ILE A 125 -18.18 8.45 -27.88
CA ILE A 125 -17.55 9.34 -26.90
C ILE A 125 -17.67 10.77 -27.41
N THR A 126 -18.22 11.67 -26.61
CA THR A 126 -18.28 13.11 -26.86
C THR A 126 -17.49 13.83 -25.79
N LYS A 127 -16.69 14.83 -26.19
CA LYS A 127 -15.90 15.69 -25.32
C LYS A 127 -16.26 17.15 -25.59
N SER A 128 -16.46 17.94 -24.54
CA SER A 128 -16.81 19.36 -24.59
C SER A 128 -16.20 20.15 -23.42
N GLY A 129 -16.29 21.49 -23.46
CA GLY A 129 -15.67 22.39 -22.49
C GLY A 129 -14.22 22.68 -22.88
N ASP A 130 -13.29 22.48 -21.94
CA ASP A 130 -11.85 22.69 -22.16
C ASP A 130 -11.20 21.60 -23.05
N CYS A 131 -11.98 20.61 -23.44
CA CYS A 131 -11.62 19.63 -24.45
C CYS A 131 -12.73 19.53 -25.51
N SER A 132 -12.39 19.06 -26.71
CA SER A 132 -13.37 18.81 -27.76
C SER A 132 -13.07 17.50 -28.48
N GLY A 133 -14.12 16.83 -28.92
CA GLY A 133 -13.98 15.59 -29.66
C GLY A 133 -15.29 14.83 -29.78
N ASN A 134 -15.44 14.08 -30.86
CA ASN A 134 -16.58 13.24 -31.10
C ASN A 134 -16.09 11.98 -31.82
N PHE A 135 -16.18 10.85 -31.15
CA PHE A 135 -15.61 9.57 -31.58
C PHE A 135 -16.68 8.49 -31.56
N THR A 136 -16.67 7.60 -32.55
CA THR A 136 -17.56 6.43 -32.62
C THR A 136 -16.74 5.15 -32.57
N PRO A 137 -16.19 4.79 -31.40
CA PRO A 137 -15.26 3.66 -31.28
C PRO A 137 -15.88 2.31 -31.67
N ASN A 138 -17.20 2.15 -31.50
CA ASN A 138 -17.95 0.94 -31.85
C ASN A 138 -17.23 -0.34 -31.42
N ARG A 139 -17.02 -0.48 -30.11
CA ARG A 139 -16.13 -1.49 -29.55
C ARG A 139 -16.79 -2.22 -28.39
N ASP A 140 -16.66 -3.54 -28.40
CA ASP A 140 -16.93 -4.39 -27.25
C ASP A 140 -15.91 -4.15 -26.15
N LEU A 141 -16.38 -3.71 -24.98
CA LEU A 141 -15.55 -3.50 -23.80
C LEU A 141 -15.36 -4.78 -22.99
N GLY A 142 -15.96 -5.90 -23.38
CA GLY A 142 -15.76 -7.20 -22.78
C GLY A 142 -16.70 -7.50 -21.62
N LEU A 143 -16.43 -8.63 -20.98
CA LEU A 143 -17.20 -9.18 -19.87
C LEU A 143 -16.68 -8.68 -18.53
N TYR A 144 -17.59 -8.40 -17.61
CA TYR A 144 -17.30 -8.04 -16.23
C TYR A 144 -18.06 -8.98 -15.30
N TYR A 145 -17.35 -9.58 -14.36
CA TYR A 145 -17.94 -10.20 -13.18
C TYR A 145 -18.39 -9.08 -12.24
N TYR A 146 -19.68 -9.04 -11.90
CA TYR A 146 -20.20 -8.07 -10.96
C TYR A 146 -20.67 -8.74 -9.67
N TYR A 147 -20.48 -8.03 -8.56
CA TYR A 147 -20.94 -8.45 -7.25
C TYR A 147 -21.32 -7.22 -6.43
N LYS A 148 -22.15 -7.44 -5.41
CA LYS A 148 -22.58 -6.38 -4.50
C LYS A 148 -21.83 -6.48 -3.17
N LYS A 149 -21.31 -5.36 -2.68
CA LYS A 149 -20.70 -5.19 -1.36
C LYS A 149 -21.40 -4.04 -0.67
N ASP A 150 -22.17 -4.36 0.37
CA ASP A 150 -23.12 -3.43 1.02
C ASP A 150 -24.10 -2.82 0.01
N SER A 151 -24.02 -1.51 -0.23
CA SER A 151 -24.84 -0.79 -1.21
C SER A 151 -24.11 -0.52 -2.54
N ILE A 152 -22.85 -0.95 -2.68
CA ILE A 152 -21.98 -0.69 -3.83
C ILE A 152 -21.96 -1.91 -4.74
N PHE A 153 -22.06 -1.69 -6.05
CA PHE A 153 -21.75 -2.73 -7.04
C PHE A 153 -20.30 -2.58 -7.52
N CYS A 154 -19.58 -3.69 -7.54
CA CYS A 154 -18.21 -3.77 -8.04
C CYS A 154 -18.22 -4.61 -9.31
N LEU A 155 -17.59 -4.11 -10.37
CA LEU A 155 -17.46 -4.78 -11.66
C LEU A 155 -15.99 -5.02 -11.90
N LEU A 156 -15.60 -6.28 -12.07
CA LEU A 156 -14.23 -6.71 -12.30
C LEU A 156 -14.13 -7.38 -13.67
N LYS A 157 -13.15 -6.97 -14.48
CA LYS A 157 -12.94 -7.54 -15.81
C LYS A 157 -12.78 -9.07 -15.72
N SER A 158 -13.50 -9.78 -16.56
CA SER A 158 -13.63 -11.24 -16.50
C SER A 158 -13.42 -11.87 -17.88
N ASN A 159 -12.99 -13.14 -17.87
CA ASN A 159 -12.98 -14.02 -19.02
C ASN A 159 -14.12 -15.06 -19.00
N GLY A 160 -15.05 -14.96 -18.04
CA GLY A 160 -16.21 -15.84 -17.86
C GLY A 160 -15.95 -17.06 -16.99
N ASN A 161 -14.79 -17.17 -16.32
CA ASN A 161 -14.52 -18.23 -15.35
C ASN A 161 -14.92 -17.81 -13.94
N LEU A 162 -16.12 -18.23 -13.51
CA LEU A 162 -16.71 -17.84 -12.22
C LEU A 162 -15.82 -18.18 -11.02
N GLU A 163 -15.15 -19.33 -11.02
CA GLU A 163 -14.29 -19.72 -9.89
C GLU A 163 -13.02 -18.87 -9.83
N GLN A 164 -12.47 -18.48 -10.99
CA GLN A 164 -11.35 -17.55 -11.02
C GLN A 164 -11.80 -16.12 -10.66
N ASP A 165 -12.97 -15.68 -11.10
CA ASP A 165 -13.49 -14.35 -10.79
C ASP A 165 -13.69 -14.16 -9.29
N LYS A 166 -14.25 -15.16 -8.60
CA LYS A 166 -14.36 -15.15 -7.13
C LYS A 166 -12.99 -15.06 -6.45
N LYS A 167 -11.97 -15.76 -6.97
CA LYS A 167 -10.59 -15.66 -6.47
C LYS A 167 -10.01 -14.27 -6.72
N ASN A 168 -10.27 -13.68 -7.88
CA ASN A 168 -9.79 -12.33 -8.21
C ASN A 168 -10.35 -11.28 -7.23
N VAL A 169 -11.60 -11.42 -6.79
CA VAL A 169 -12.17 -10.58 -5.71
C VAL A 169 -11.37 -10.72 -4.41
N GLN A 170 -11.05 -11.96 -4.01
CA GLN A 170 -10.25 -12.21 -2.81
C GLN A 170 -8.83 -11.62 -2.94
N TYR A 171 -8.20 -11.78 -4.10
CA TYR A 171 -6.87 -11.21 -4.37
C TYR A 171 -6.87 -9.68 -4.33
N ARG A 172 -7.90 -9.06 -4.90
CA ARG A 172 -8.12 -7.61 -4.86
C ARG A 172 -8.27 -7.10 -3.42
N ASP A 173 -9.03 -7.81 -2.59
CA ASP A 173 -9.18 -7.45 -1.17
C ASP A 173 -7.88 -7.64 -0.37
N LEU A 174 -7.09 -8.67 -0.65
CA LEU A 174 -5.75 -8.85 -0.07
C LEU A 174 -4.80 -7.70 -0.44
N VAL A 175 -4.76 -7.31 -1.72
CA VAL A 175 -3.94 -6.19 -2.18
C VAL A 175 -4.39 -4.88 -1.56
N THR A 176 -5.71 -4.65 -1.46
CA THR A 176 -6.25 -3.43 -0.83
C THR A 176 -5.86 -3.34 0.64
N ALA A 177 -6.01 -4.45 1.39
CA ALA A 177 -5.64 -4.50 2.80
C ALA A 177 -4.14 -4.27 3.00
N LYS A 178 -3.30 -4.95 2.20
CA LYS A 178 -1.84 -4.79 2.28
C LYS A 178 -1.39 -3.40 1.83
N ARG A 179 -2.02 -2.80 0.82
CA ARG A 179 -1.77 -1.41 0.40
C ARG A 179 -1.97 -0.44 1.56
N ALA A 180 -3.08 -0.54 2.30
CA ALA A 180 -3.34 0.31 3.45
C ALA A 180 -2.28 0.16 4.55
N GLU A 181 -1.71 -1.03 4.72
CA GLU A 181 -0.60 -1.27 5.63
C GLU A 181 0.70 -0.65 5.13
N VAL A 182 1.07 -0.91 3.87
CA VAL A 182 2.28 -0.39 3.21
C VAL A 182 2.26 1.14 3.17
N GLN A 183 1.11 1.77 2.92
CA GLN A 183 0.96 3.23 2.87
C GLN A 183 1.35 3.93 4.18
N LYS A 184 1.29 3.24 5.32
CA LYS A 184 1.79 3.77 6.60
C LYS A 184 3.30 4.03 6.53
N PHE A 185 4.02 3.20 5.79
CA PHE A 185 5.46 3.29 5.59
C PHE A 185 5.82 4.08 4.32
N TYR A 186 4.99 4.05 3.29
CA TYR A 186 5.19 4.70 2.00
C TYR A 186 4.89 6.21 2.03
N ARG A 187 5.39 6.93 3.04
CA ARG A 187 5.30 8.39 3.06
C ARG A 187 6.30 8.98 2.06
N SER A 188 5.86 10.01 1.32
CA SER A 188 6.66 10.74 0.33
C SER A 188 7.82 11.54 0.93
N ASP A 189 7.96 11.56 2.25
CA ASP A 189 9.01 12.24 3.01
C ASP A 189 10.25 11.36 3.23
N SER A 190 10.66 10.57 2.24
CA SER A 190 12.00 9.96 2.09
C SER A 190 12.52 8.96 3.15
N TYR A 191 12.07 9.00 4.40
CA TYR A 191 12.73 8.30 5.52
C TYR A 191 12.59 6.78 5.46
N ASN A 192 11.47 6.29 4.93
CA ASN A 192 11.15 4.87 4.86
C ASN A 192 11.48 4.22 3.51
N SER A 193 12.06 4.99 2.58
CA SER A 193 12.53 4.45 1.29
C SER A 193 13.53 3.29 1.46
N SER A 194 14.25 3.27 2.59
CA SER A 194 15.23 2.24 2.96
C SER A 194 14.61 0.85 3.22
N MET A 195 13.32 0.77 3.56
CA MET A 195 12.63 -0.51 3.77
C MET A 195 12.56 -1.32 2.48
N PHE A 196 12.41 -0.62 1.36
CA PHE A 196 12.29 -1.24 0.07
C PHE A 196 13.68 -1.41 -0.55
N ASN A 197 13.98 -2.61 -1.01
CA ASN A 197 15.13 -2.85 -1.89
C ASN A 197 14.76 -2.38 -3.30
N TRP A 198 14.69 -1.06 -3.50
CA TRP A 198 14.26 -0.47 -4.76
C TRP A 198 15.22 -0.81 -5.89
N LYS A 199 14.66 -1.27 -7.01
CA LYS A 199 15.35 -1.48 -8.29
C LYS A 199 14.74 -0.57 -9.32
N ARG A 200 15.57 0.26 -9.96
CA ARG A 200 15.12 1.12 -11.06
C ARG A 200 14.73 0.28 -12.26
N THR A 201 13.67 0.69 -12.94
CA THR A 201 13.19 0.03 -14.14
C THR A 201 12.48 1.03 -15.05
N ASP A 202 12.58 0.82 -16.35
CA ASP A 202 11.86 1.60 -17.37
C ASP A 202 10.65 0.82 -17.92
N TYR A 203 10.35 -0.35 -17.36
CA TYR A 203 9.17 -1.13 -17.75
C TYR A 203 7.90 -0.43 -17.25
N THR A 204 6.90 -0.38 -18.13
CA THR A 204 5.56 0.16 -17.85
C THR A 204 4.48 -0.92 -17.90
N ASP A 205 4.77 -2.05 -18.53
CA ASP A 205 3.90 -3.22 -18.56
C ASP A 205 3.95 -4.00 -17.23
N GLU A 206 2.78 -4.37 -16.72
CA GLU A 206 2.60 -5.02 -15.43
C GLU A 206 3.32 -6.38 -15.33
N ILE A 207 3.31 -7.17 -16.40
CA ILE A 207 3.95 -8.49 -16.45
C ILE A 207 5.46 -8.30 -16.46
N ALA A 208 5.96 -7.37 -17.29
CA ALA A 208 7.38 -7.05 -17.39
C ALA A 208 7.94 -6.50 -16.07
N ILE A 209 7.20 -5.62 -15.39
CA ILE A 209 7.57 -5.08 -14.07
C ILE A 209 7.74 -6.22 -13.05
N VAL A 210 6.75 -7.11 -12.96
CA VAL A 210 6.79 -8.24 -12.02
C VAL A 210 7.92 -9.19 -12.37
N ALA A 211 8.08 -9.54 -13.65
CA ALA A 211 9.14 -10.43 -14.11
C ALA A 211 10.54 -9.87 -13.82
N PHE A 212 10.75 -8.58 -14.04
CA PHE A 212 11.98 -7.88 -13.68
C PHE A 212 12.24 -7.94 -12.17
N CYS A 213 11.22 -7.68 -11.35
CA CYS A 213 11.34 -7.79 -9.88
C CYS A 213 11.74 -9.21 -9.45
N MET A 214 11.13 -10.25 -10.02
CA MET A 214 11.46 -11.64 -9.71
C MET A 214 12.89 -11.98 -10.13
N ALA A 215 13.34 -11.52 -11.29
CA ALA A 215 14.70 -11.73 -11.79
C ALA A 215 15.76 -11.08 -10.87
N GLU A 216 15.52 -9.83 -10.44
CA GLU A 216 16.41 -9.12 -9.50
C GLU A 216 16.52 -9.83 -8.15
N ASN A 217 15.46 -10.51 -7.72
CA ASN A 217 15.44 -11.33 -6.50
C ASN A 217 15.83 -12.81 -6.74
N LYS A 218 16.26 -13.17 -7.96
CA LYS A 218 16.67 -14.53 -8.35
C LYS A 218 15.55 -15.58 -8.17
N ILE A 219 14.29 -15.17 -8.33
CA ILE A 219 13.10 -16.01 -8.19
C ILE A 219 12.66 -16.49 -9.58
N LYS A 220 12.64 -17.81 -9.78
CA LYS A 220 12.27 -18.42 -11.08
C LYS A 220 10.84 -18.94 -11.15
N ASN A 221 10.31 -19.44 -10.02
CA ASN A 221 9.00 -20.06 -9.96
C ASN A 221 8.05 -19.15 -9.18
N TYR A 222 7.17 -18.47 -9.89
CA TYR A 222 6.14 -17.60 -9.33
C TYR A 222 4.91 -17.58 -10.24
N GLU A 223 3.79 -17.15 -9.68
CA GLU A 223 2.53 -16.91 -10.39
C GLU A 223 2.09 -15.47 -10.10
N LEU A 224 1.78 -14.68 -11.13
CA LEU A 224 1.15 -13.38 -10.97
C LEU A 224 -0.37 -13.58 -10.83
N LEU A 225 -0.93 -13.20 -9.69
CA LEU A 225 -2.33 -13.45 -9.36
C LEU A 225 -3.22 -12.22 -9.58
N TYR A 226 -2.70 -11.04 -9.26
CA TYR A 226 -3.44 -9.78 -9.38
C TYR A 226 -2.48 -8.61 -9.52
N TYR A 227 -2.89 -7.58 -10.25
CA TYR A 227 -2.13 -6.34 -10.39
C TYR A 227 -3.06 -5.13 -10.26
N ASP A 228 -2.78 -4.31 -9.27
CA ASP A 228 -3.47 -3.06 -8.99
C ASP A 228 -2.56 -1.89 -9.41
N LYS A 229 -2.96 -1.16 -10.46
CA LYS A 229 -2.20 -0.01 -10.99
C LYS A 229 -2.14 1.19 -10.01
N GLY A 230 -2.91 1.16 -8.92
CA GLY A 230 -3.15 2.34 -8.11
C GLY A 230 -4.11 3.31 -8.80
N ASP A 231 -4.34 4.46 -8.17
CA ASP A 231 -5.20 5.51 -8.69
C ASP A 231 -4.40 6.77 -9.06
N ARG A 232 -5.07 7.78 -9.62
CA ARG A 232 -4.44 9.06 -10.03
C ARG A 232 -3.77 9.85 -8.89
N TYR A 233 -4.06 9.51 -7.64
CA TYR A 233 -3.52 10.18 -6.44
C TYR A 233 -2.44 9.34 -5.75
N CYS A 234 -2.31 8.05 -6.08
CA CYS A 234 -1.37 7.13 -5.50
C CYS A 234 -0.42 6.60 -6.57
N THR A 235 0.81 7.11 -6.62
CA THR A 235 1.86 6.64 -7.54
C THR A 235 2.42 5.26 -7.19
N MET A 236 1.71 4.46 -6.39
CA MET A 236 2.11 3.12 -5.99
C MET A 236 1.17 2.12 -6.65
N ALA A 237 1.69 1.31 -7.57
CA ALA A 237 1.04 0.09 -8.02
C ALA A 237 1.49 -1.09 -7.13
N MET A 238 0.66 -2.12 -7.05
CA MET A 238 0.93 -3.31 -6.25
C MET A 238 0.47 -4.57 -6.98
N ALA A 239 1.36 -5.57 -7.05
CA ALA A 239 1.03 -6.89 -7.57
C ALA A 239 0.98 -7.92 -6.44
N LEU A 240 0.00 -8.81 -6.48
CA LEU A 240 -0.02 -10.02 -5.69
C LEU A 240 0.59 -11.15 -6.51
N VAL A 241 1.62 -11.78 -5.95
CA VAL A 241 2.28 -12.93 -6.58
C VAL A 241 2.28 -14.11 -5.62
N LYS A 242 2.29 -15.32 -6.17
CA LYS A 242 2.48 -16.56 -5.41
C LYS A 242 3.89 -17.08 -5.62
N ILE A 243 4.66 -17.22 -4.55
CA ILE A 243 6.04 -17.71 -4.59
C ILE A 243 6.11 -18.92 -3.66
N LYS A 244 6.43 -20.10 -4.21
CA LYS A 244 6.50 -21.37 -3.45
C LYS A 244 5.26 -21.67 -2.60
N GLY A 245 4.08 -21.25 -3.06
CA GLY A 245 2.81 -21.46 -2.34
C GLY A 245 2.38 -20.30 -1.45
N GLU A 246 3.26 -19.34 -1.17
CA GLU A 246 2.99 -18.19 -0.30
C GLU A 246 2.63 -16.94 -1.10
N PHE A 247 1.78 -16.10 -0.53
CA PHE A 247 1.44 -14.81 -1.10
C PHE A 247 2.52 -13.77 -0.77
N CYS A 248 3.04 -13.12 -1.79
CA CYS A 248 4.00 -12.03 -1.68
C CYS A 248 3.52 -10.83 -2.49
N TYR A 249 4.07 -9.65 -2.20
CA TYR A 249 3.64 -8.40 -2.81
C TYR A 249 4.80 -7.74 -3.54
N VAL A 250 4.58 -7.36 -4.79
CA VAL A 250 5.50 -6.50 -5.55
C VAL A 250 4.96 -5.08 -5.49
N ILE A 251 5.79 -4.13 -5.08
CA ILE A 251 5.44 -2.72 -5.03
C ILE A 251 6.16 -2.01 -6.16
N TYR A 252 5.43 -1.19 -6.91
CA TYR A 252 5.97 -0.41 -8.00
C TYR A 252 5.63 1.07 -7.81
N ASN A 253 6.65 1.92 -7.72
CA ASN A 253 6.49 3.36 -7.72
C ASN A 253 6.50 3.85 -9.16
N THR A 254 5.38 4.42 -9.60
CA THR A 254 5.18 4.99 -10.94
C THR A 254 5.66 6.45 -11.05
N GLY A 255 5.99 7.09 -9.92
CA GLY A 255 6.33 8.50 -9.86
C GLY A 255 7.79 8.80 -10.26
N GLY A 256 7.98 9.73 -11.19
CA GLY A 256 9.31 10.23 -11.56
C GLY A 256 10.17 9.16 -12.22
N ASN A 257 11.15 8.63 -11.48
CA ASN A 257 12.01 7.53 -11.91
C ASN A 257 11.41 6.22 -11.41
N PRO A 258 10.79 5.38 -12.27
CA PRO A 258 10.06 4.22 -11.78
C PRO A 258 10.96 3.19 -11.11
N MET A 259 10.45 2.61 -10.03
CA MET A 259 11.19 1.65 -9.21
C MET A 259 10.28 0.54 -8.74
N VAL A 260 10.82 -0.67 -8.63
CA VAL A 260 10.11 -1.84 -8.15
C VAL A 260 10.83 -2.47 -6.96
N SER A 261 10.07 -3.08 -6.06
CA SER A 261 10.61 -3.86 -4.95
C SER A 261 9.71 -5.03 -4.61
N LEU A 262 10.33 -6.15 -4.22
CA LEU A 262 9.61 -7.24 -3.56
C LEU A 262 9.45 -6.85 -2.10
N TYR A 263 8.21 -6.69 -1.66
CA TYR A 263 7.91 -6.25 -0.30
C TYR A 263 8.25 -7.35 0.71
N ASP A 264 8.96 -6.96 1.76
CA ASP A 264 9.36 -7.84 2.86
C ASP A 264 9.15 -7.09 4.19
N ASP A 265 8.10 -7.45 4.91
CA ASP A 265 7.76 -6.97 6.25
C ASP A 265 8.14 -7.97 7.35
N SER A 266 8.86 -9.06 7.02
CA SER A 266 9.16 -10.14 7.95
C SER A 266 9.87 -9.64 9.21
N LYS A 267 10.85 -8.74 9.05
CA LYS A 267 11.56 -8.11 10.17
C LYS A 267 10.66 -7.26 11.06
N VAL A 268 9.70 -6.54 10.46
CA VAL A 268 8.75 -5.69 11.18
C VAL A 268 7.82 -6.56 12.01
N LEU A 269 7.20 -7.56 11.39
CA LEU A 269 6.30 -8.51 12.06
C LEU A 269 7.00 -9.29 13.17
N GLN A 270 8.23 -9.74 12.92
CA GLN A 270 9.04 -10.41 13.94
C GLN A 270 9.33 -9.47 15.11
N THR A 271 9.72 -8.21 14.84
CA THR A 271 10.02 -7.21 15.87
C THR A 271 8.79 -6.90 16.73
N ASP A 272 7.63 -6.65 16.12
CA ASP A 272 6.39 -6.40 16.86
C ASP A 272 6.01 -7.61 17.73
N LYS A 273 6.18 -8.84 17.23
CA LYS A 273 5.95 -10.06 18.02
C LYS A 273 6.87 -10.14 19.24
N TRP A 274 8.16 -9.86 19.06
CA TRP A 274 9.13 -9.86 20.16
C TRP A 274 8.81 -8.79 21.21
N MET A 275 8.48 -7.58 20.76
CA MET A 275 8.12 -6.48 21.68
C MET A 275 6.93 -6.86 22.56
N ASN A 276 5.85 -7.38 21.95
CA ASN A 276 4.67 -7.80 22.71
C ASN A 276 5.00 -8.91 23.72
N GLN A 277 5.83 -9.88 23.32
CA GLN A 277 6.28 -10.93 24.24
C GLN A 277 7.08 -10.38 25.42
N ILE A 278 7.95 -9.41 25.21
CA ILE A 278 8.74 -8.77 26.28
C ILE A 278 7.84 -7.99 27.22
N ASP A 279 6.87 -7.24 26.69
CA ASP A 279 5.97 -6.41 27.49
C ASP A 279 4.98 -7.24 28.32
N ASP A 280 4.58 -8.41 27.81
CA ASP A 280 3.66 -9.33 28.49
C ASP A 280 4.35 -10.31 29.46
N ASP A 281 5.68 -10.47 29.38
CA ASP A 281 6.43 -11.43 30.20
C ASP A 281 6.72 -10.90 31.62
N LYS A 282 5.83 -11.27 32.54
CA LYS A 282 5.95 -10.95 33.98
C LYS A 282 7.10 -11.67 34.70
N SER A 283 7.77 -12.63 34.05
CA SER A 283 8.92 -13.34 34.62
C SER A 283 10.23 -12.58 34.47
N LEU A 284 10.25 -11.52 33.66
CA LEU A 284 11.44 -10.70 33.47
C LEU A 284 11.74 -9.85 34.71
N ASN A 285 13.02 -9.75 35.04
CA ASN A 285 13.47 -8.94 36.17
C ASN A 285 13.50 -7.47 35.77
N VAL A 286 12.82 -6.63 36.55
CA VAL A 286 12.78 -5.18 36.35
C VAL A 286 13.61 -4.49 37.42
N LYS A 287 14.55 -3.66 37.01
CA LYS A 287 15.38 -2.84 37.92
C LYS A 287 15.39 -1.40 37.46
N SER A 288 15.14 -0.47 38.38
CA SER A 288 15.15 0.98 38.10
C SER A 288 16.18 1.70 38.95
N PHE A 289 16.86 2.68 38.37
CA PHE A 289 17.83 3.52 39.08
C PHE A 289 17.84 4.95 38.54
N ARG A 290 18.28 5.88 39.39
CA ARG A 290 18.47 7.29 39.01
C ARG A 290 19.80 7.49 38.33
N VAL A 291 19.80 8.33 37.30
CA VAL A 291 20.99 8.73 36.54
C VAL A 291 21.45 10.10 37.02
N LYS A 292 22.77 10.33 37.00
CA LYS A 292 23.33 11.66 37.29
C LYS A 292 23.04 12.62 36.13
N ASN A 293 22.77 13.88 36.46
CA ASN A 293 22.64 14.94 35.47
C ASN A 293 24.02 15.33 34.93
N ARG A 294 24.09 15.74 33.66
CA ARG A 294 25.30 16.27 33.03
C ARG A 294 25.65 17.63 33.63
N PRO A 295 26.92 18.10 33.52
CA PRO A 295 27.33 19.41 34.05
C PRO A 295 26.53 20.60 33.51
N ASN A 296 26.00 20.46 32.30
CA ASN A 296 25.20 21.44 31.57
C ASN A 296 23.68 21.22 31.69
N GLU A 297 23.25 20.27 32.51
CA GLU A 297 21.83 19.99 32.77
C GLU A 297 21.43 20.49 34.15
N SER A 298 20.13 20.74 34.34
CA SER A 298 19.61 21.19 35.62
C SER A 298 19.86 20.10 36.68
N PRO A 299 20.45 20.42 37.85
CA PRO A 299 20.70 19.43 38.90
C PRO A 299 19.41 18.85 39.50
N PHE A 300 18.27 19.46 39.19
CA PHE A 300 16.96 19.05 39.68
C PHE A 300 16.17 18.19 38.69
N ASP A 301 16.68 17.98 37.48
CA ASP A 301 16.07 17.07 36.52
C ASP A 301 16.11 15.65 37.09
N LYS A 302 14.98 14.93 37.03
CA LYS A 302 14.91 13.54 37.52
C LYS A 302 14.99 12.62 36.33
N LYS A 303 16.12 11.91 36.24
CA LYS A 303 16.37 10.92 35.19
C LYS A 303 16.33 9.52 35.76
N THR A 304 15.53 8.66 35.17
CA THR A 304 15.40 7.27 35.59
C THR A 304 15.67 6.36 34.41
N ILE A 305 16.46 5.32 34.64
CA ILE A 305 16.60 4.17 33.73
C ILE A 305 15.91 3.00 34.39
N THR A 306 15.01 2.34 33.66
CA THR A 306 14.43 1.05 34.00
C THR A 306 14.93 0.01 33.01
N VAL A 307 15.52 -1.06 33.52
CA VAL A 307 16.06 -2.18 32.75
C VAL A 307 15.19 -3.40 32.99
N VAL A 308 14.71 -4.01 31.90
CA VAL A 308 14.00 -5.28 31.89
C VAL A 308 14.96 -6.33 31.33
N LYS A 309 15.27 -7.34 32.14
CA LYS A 309 16.29 -8.34 31.81
C LYS A 309 15.96 -9.74 32.33
N LYS A 310 16.57 -10.75 31.72
CA LYS A 310 16.63 -12.12 32.26
C LYS A 310 18.10 -12.51 32.35
N GLU A 311 18.53 -12.93 33.53
CA GLU A 311 19.96 -13.19 33.80
C GLU A 311 20.84 -11.97 33.44
N ASN A 312 21.70 -12.12 32.42
CA ASN A 312 22.58 -11.09 31.90
C ASN A 312 22.11 -10.49 30.58
N GLU A 313 20.99 -10.95 30.02
CA GLU A 313 20.45 -10.44 28.76
C GLU A 313 19.41 -9.34 29.01
N ILE A 314 19.64 -8.17 28.42
CA ILE A 314 18.74 -7.02 28.45
C ILE A 314 17.74 -7.15 27.29
N TYR A 315 16.45 -7.04 27.60
CA TYR A 315 15.37 -7.12 26.60
C TYR A 315 14.76 -5.75 26.33
N LYS A 316 14.65 -4.90 27.35
CA LYS A 316 14.10 -3.55 27.21
C LYS A 316 14.76 -2.58 28.18
N VAL A 317 14.97 -1.37 27.70
CA VAL A 317 15.41 -0.24 28.50
C VAL A 317 14.44 0.92 28.31
N THR A 318 13.94 1.47 29.42
CA THR A 318 13.13 2.68 29.44
C THR A 318 13.91 3.77 30.14
N TYR A 319 14.23 4.84 29.42
CA TYR A 319 14.80 6.06 29.99
C TYR A 319 13.72 7.15 30.03
N VAL A 320 13.57 7.76 31.21
CA VAL A 320 12.64 8.88 31.42
C VAL A 320 13.39 10.07 31.97
N ASN A 321 13.19 11.25 31.38
CA ASN A 321 13.71 12.52 31.88
C ASN A 321 12.55 13.44 32.26
N TYR A 322 12.44 13.74 33.55
CA TYR A 322 11.51 14.72 34.11
C TYR A 322 12.25 16.04 34.39
N PRO A 323 12.10 17.05 33.52
CA PRO A 323 12.69 18.36 33.74
C PRO A 323 12.06 19.06 34.95
N LYS A 324 12.85 19.86 35.68
CA LYS A 324 12.40 20.55 36.90
C LYS A 324 11.28 21.55 36.66
N ASP A 325 11.38 22.32 35.57
CA ASP A 325 10.40 23.35 35.25
C ASP A 325 9.24 22.73 34.46
N LEU A 326 8.28 22.17 35.20
CA LEU A 326 7.04 21.63 34.63
C LEU A 326 6.19 22.73 33.96
N GLU A 327 6.55 24.02 34.10
CA GLU A 327 5.87 25.13 33.46
C GLU A 327 6.18 25.25 31.96
N HIS A 328 7.37 24.83 31.53
CA HIS A 328 7.89 25.10 30.18
C HIS A 328 8.51 23.89 29.46
N PHE A 329 8.52 22.68 30.05
CA PHE A 329 9.25 21.55 29.50
C PHE A 329 8.43 20.27 29.27
N TYR A 330 8.96 19.42 28.38
CA TYR A 330 8.39 18.13 27.99
C TYR A 330 8.97 16.99 28.84
N VAL A 331 8.14 16.03 29.23
CA VAL A 331 8.61 14.73 29.73
C VAL A 331 9.10 13.92 28.54
N PHE A 332 10.36 13.50 28.58
CA PHE A 332 10.97 12.67 27.55
C PHE A 332 10.95 11.22 28.00
N THR A 333 10.42 10.34 27.16
CA THR A 333 10.48 8.89 27.33
C THR A 333 11.13 8.26 26.10
N LEU A 334 12.12 7.41 26.33
CA LEU A 334 12.76 6.58 25.31
C LEU A 334 12.68 5.12 25.73
N ASN A 335 11.96 4.31 24.96
CA ASN A 335 11.94 2.86 25.13
C ASN A 335 12.79 2.22 24.04
N VAL A 336 13.71 1.34 24.41
CA VAL A 336 14.59 0.62 23.49
C VAL A 336 14.43 -0.87 23.76
N TYR A 337 14.17 -1.63 22.71
CA TYR A 337 14.01 -3.09 22.76
C TYR A 337 15.22 -3.74 22.11
N PHE A 338 15.64 -4.85 22.68
CA PHE A 338 16.86 -5.54 22.32
C PHE A 338 16.59 -7.01 22.00
N GLN A 339 17.42 -7.56 21.13
CA GLN A 339 17.53 -8.99 20.88
C GLN A 339 19.01 -9.34 20.75
N ASN A 340 19.50 -10.31 21.53
CA ASN A 340 20.92 -10.66 21.56
C ASN A 340 21.82 -9.44 21.80
N SER A 341 21.42 -8.58 22.74
CA SER A 341 22.10 -7.33 23.09
C SER A 341 22.18 -6.28 21.96
N LYS A 342 21.45 -6.44 20.86
CA LYS A 342 21.36 -5.45 19.78
C LYS A 342 20.01 -4.76 19.78
N PRO A 343 19.95 -3.42 19.66
CA PRO A 343 18.69 -2.72 19.49
C PRO A 343 17.94 -3.23 18.26
N ILE A 344 16.65 -3.54 18.41
CA ILE A 344 15.75 -3.95 17.32
C ILE A 344 14.61 -2.96 17.06
N TYR A 345 14.24 -2.18 18.09
CA TYR A 345 13.22 -1.15 18.00
C TYR A 345 13.47 -0.10 19.07
N PHE A 346 13.08 1.14 18.82
CA PHE A 346 12.84 2.07 19.89
C PHE A 346 11.67 3.00 19.58
N ASP A 347 11.03 3.49 20.64
CA ASP A 347 10.11 4.61 20.56
C ASP A 347 10.55 5.76 21.46
N TYR A 348 10.21 6.94 20.99
CA TYR A 348 10.45 8.22 21.62
C TYR A 348 9.11 8.91 21.76
N GLU A 349 8.84 9.42 22.96
CA GLU A 349 7.65 10.21 23.26
C GLU A 349 8.02 11.43 24.09
N SER A 350 7.48 12.58 23.68
CA SER A 350 7.67 13.86 24.33
C SER A 350 6.31 14.42 24.74
N ALA A 351 5.95 14.35 26.02
CA ALA A 351 4.66 14.82 26.51
C ALA A 351 4.79 16.19 27.17
N ALA A 352 4.01 17.18 26.70
CA ALA A 352 3.93 18.49 27.37
C ALA A 352 3.13 18.36 28.67
N VAL A 353 3.63 18.93 29.76
CA VAL A 353 3.00 18.77 31.09
C VAL A 353 1.79 19.69 31.30
N ARG A 354 1.57 20.72 30.45
CA ARG A 354 0.69 21.86 30.79
C ARG A 354 -0.43 22.27 29.85
N LYS A 355 -0.59 21.67 28.68
CA LYS A 355 -1.71 22.05 27.80
C LYS A 355 -2.64 20.86 27.61
N ASN A 356 -3.95 21.13 27.65
CA ASN A 356 -5.01 20.25 27.14
C ASN A 356 -4.85 19.96 25.62
N ASP A 357 -3.76 20.40 25.00
CA ASP A 357 -3.37 20.06 23.65
C ASP A 357 -2.73 18.67 23.68
N ASN A 358 -3.44 17.65 23.17
CA ASN A 358 -3.00 16.26 23.05
C ASN A 358 -1.81 16.04 22.08
N TYR A 359 -1.00 17.07 21.82
CA TYR A 359 0.09 17.02 20.87
C TYR A 359 1.39 16.62 21.57
N ALA A 360 1.56 15.32 21.79
CA ALA A 360 2.82 14.73 22.20
C ALA A 360 3.58 14.23 20.97
N PRO A 361 4.73 14.82 20.60
CA PRO A 361 5.54 14.26 19.54
C PRO A 361 5.91 12.82 19.86
N LYS A 362 5.62 11.92 18.92
CA LYS A 362 5.88 10.49 19.05
C LYS A 362 6.60 9.99 17.81
N LEU A 363 7.72 9.30 18.03
CA LEU A 363 8.54 8.70 17.00
C LEU A 363 8.75 7.23 17.35
N GLY A 364 8.34 6.31 16.49
CA GLY A 364 8.67 4.89 16.61
C GLY A 364 9.57 4.46 15.46
N LEU A 365 10.61 3.67 15.75
CA LEU A 365 11.60 3.24 14.76
C LEU A 365 11.93 1.75 14.92
N TYR A 366 11.69 0.98 13.86
CA TYR A 366 12.26 -0.34 13.67
C TYR A 366 13.71 -0.21 13.21
N ILE A 367 14.60 -1.03 13.76
CA ILE A 367 16.02 -1.02 13.44
C ILE A 367 16.29 -2.21 12.52
N LEU A 368 16.47 -1.93 11.23
CA LEU A 368 16.69 -2.96 10.22
C LEU A 368 18.17 -3.40 10.16
N ASP A 369 19.06 -2.44 10.39
CA ASP A 369 20.51 -2.60 10.52
C ASP A 369 21.06 -1.46 11.40
N TRP A 370 21.43 -1.80 12.64
CA TRP A 370 21.95 -0.83 13.59
C TRP A 370 23.25 -0.20 13.10
N GLU A 371 24.21 -1.00 12.63
CA GLU A 371 25.55 -0.50 12.26
C GLU A 371 25.47 0.49 11.09
N ASN A 372 24.65 0.16 10.09
CA ASN A 372 24.54 0.97 8.86
C ASN A 372 23.46 2.07 8.93
N ASN A 373 22.93 2.40 10.12
CA ASN A 373 21.86 3.39 10.30
C ASN A 373 20.58 3.10 9.49
N LYS A 374 20.31 1.82 9.19
CA LYS A 374 19.11 1.45 8.43
C LYS A 374 17.94 1.28 9.39
N VAL A 375 17.03 2.25 9.39
CA VAL A 375 15.83 2.24 10.23
C VAL A 375 14.57 2.40 9.37
N LEU A 376 13.45 1.95 9.92
CA LEU A 376 12.11 2.17 9.38
C LEU A 376 11.26 2.88 10.43
N VAL A 377 10.71 4.01 10.05
CA VAL A 377 9.81 4.84 10.85
C VAL A 377 8.42 4.18 10.91
N LYS A 378 7.98 3.82 12.11
CA LYS A 378 6.64 3.30 12.42
C LYS A 378 5.59 4.41 12.45
N ASN A 379 5.91 5.52 13.11
CA ASN A 379 5.02 6.67 13.28
C ASN A 379 5.84 7.92 13.57
N ILE A 380 5.41 9.07 13.04
CA ILE A 380 5.88 10.41 13.40
C ILE A 380 4.66 11.29 13.56
N ASN A 381 4.45 11.78 14.78
CA ASN A 381 3.56 12.89 15.08
C ASN A 381 4.46 14.01 15.64
N GLY A 382 4.32 15.25 15.14
CA GLY A 382 5.22 16.35 15.50
C GLY A 382 5.94 16.93 14.29
N GLY A 383 5.34 17.93 13.63
CA GLY A 383 5.92 18.60 12.47
C GLY A 383 7.35 19.08 12.76
N GLY A 384 8.32 18.66 11.95
CA GLY A 384 9.68 19.18 12.00
C GLY A 384 10.69 18.40 12.85
N THR A 385 10.39 17.21 13.36
CA THR A 385 11.45 16.35 13.92
C THR A 385 12.33 15.82 12.79
N TYR A 386 13.43 16.52 12.52
CA TYR A 386 14.54 15.94 11.76
C TYR A 386 14.95 14.65 12.48
N LEU A 387 14.90 13.52 11.78
CA LEU A 387 15.28 12.22 12.31
C LEU A 387 16.78 12.22 12.67
N ALA A 388 17.09 12.64 13.90
CA ALA A 388 18.45 12.70 14.42
C ALA A 388 18.90 11.30 14.89
N ILE A 389 18.90 10.31 13.98
CA ILE A 389 19.29 8.93 14.28
C ILE A 389 20.64 8.87 14.99
N ASN A 390 21.61 9.67 14.53
CA ASN A 390 22.93 9.76 15.16
C ASN A 390 22.89 10.25 16.62
N TRP A 391 21.98 11.18 16.95
CA TRP A 391 21.79 11.62 18.32
C TRP A 391 21.17 10.51 19.17
N MET A 392 20.14 9.82 18.64
CA MET A 392 19.50 8.70 19.35
C MET A 392 20.47 7.56 19.61
N LYS A 393 21.34 7.22 18.65
CA LYS A 393 22.43 6.25 18.84
C LYS A 393 23.33 6.63 20.01
N LYS A 394 23.86 7.86 20.00
CA LYS A 394 24.72 8.35 21.09
C LYS A 394 24.02 8.30 22.44
N GLU A 395 22.73 8.61 22.47
CA GLU A 395 21.95 8.56 23.70
C GLU A 395 21.73 7.11 24.19
N ILE A 396 21.46 6.17 23.29
CA ILE A 396 21.35 4.74 23.58
C ILE A 396 22.69 4.19 24.08
N ASP A 397 23.80 4.48 23.40
CA ASP A 397 25.14 4.03 23.80
C ASP A 397 25.48 4.54 25.21
N ARG A 398 25.20 5.81 25.50
CA ARG A 398 25.37 6.41 26.83
C ARG A 398 24.53 5.70 27.89
N ILE A 399 23.26 5.41 27.60
CA ILE A 399 22.37 4.68 28.51
C ILE A 399 22.93 3.29 28.80
N MET A 400 23.42 2.60 27.77
CA MET A 400 24.02 1.28 27.93
C MET A 400 25.30 1.33 28.78
N ASP A 401 26.12 2.36 28.65
CA ASP A 401 27.31 2.54 29.50
C ASP A 401 26.94 2.81 30.97
N GLU A 402 25.91 3.62 31.24
CA GLU A 402 25.38 3.80 32.60
C GLU A 402 24.93 2.47 33.20
N ILE A 403 24.23 1.63 32.44
CA ILE A 403 23.80 0.29 32.88
C ILE A 403 25.00 -0.59 33.25
N LYS A 404 26.04 -0.62 32.39
CA LYS A 404 27.28 -1.37 32.65
C LYS A 404 27.97 -0.92 33.93
N THR A 405 28.08 0.39 34.19
CA THR A 405 28.74 0.91 35.41
C THR A 405 28.01 0.51 36.70
N LYS A 406 26.72 0.14 36.61
CA LYS A 406 25.92 -0.35 37.73
C LYS A 406 25.97 -1.87 37.90
N ASN A 407 26.74 -2.58 37.08
CA ASN A 407 26.79 -4.04 37.02
C ASN A 407 25.39 -4.65 36.82
N LEU A 408 24.58 -4.02 35.96
CA LEU A 408 23.21 -4.41 35.66
C LEU A 408 23.07 -5.09 34.31
#